data_AF-A0A4R4ZU13-F1
#
_entry.id   AF-A0A4R4ZU13-F1
#
_cell.length_a   1.000
_cell.length_b   1.000
_cell.length_c   1.000
_cell.angle_alpha   90.00
_cell.angle_beta   90.00
_cell.angle_gamma   90.00
#
_symmetry.space_group_name_H-M   'P 1'
#
loop_
_entity.id
_entity.type
_entity.pdbx_description
1 polymer ?
#
loop_
_entity_poly.entity_id
_entity_poly.type
_entity_poly.pdbx_seq_one_letter_code
_entity_poly.pdbx_strand_id
1 'polypeptide(L)'
;MPTYGCFVPGYLLVVPRPHALSFGQLPAGVLEESQALIEGLAARLQAVYDLPVLAFEYGLAATGIRRIEHAHWHLLPSTADLTGWLDEQLDGEEIGALADLPADRSYIAVRTQQAAVRVYDVGRDADQVRQSHRRIRLRRAVAALDPRVHDGAWDWSEHRCAKLIAATVTDLQAPPYAGRPVP
;
A
#
# COMPACT_ATOMS: atom_id res chain seq x y z
N MET A 1 -7.44 -2.83 -8.17
CA MET A 1 -8.05 -4.18 -8.09
C MET A 1 -8.38 -4.51 -6.63
N PRO A 2 -9.64 -4.77 -6.26
CA PRO A 2 -9.98 -5.38 -4.96
C PRO A 2 -9.31 -6.75 -4.83
N THR A 3 -8.73 -7.07 -3.67
CA THR A 3 -7.78 -8.18 -3.57
C THR A 3 -8.05 -9.16 -2.43
N TYR A 4 -7.55 -10.39 -2.59
CA TYR A 4 -7.40 -11.33 -1.48
C TYR A 4 -6.40 -10.80 -0.45
N GLY A 5 -6.76 -10.95 0.83
CA GLY A 5 -5.99 -10.35 1.92
C GLY A 5 -6.32 -8.89 2.22
N CYS A 6 -7.41 -8.35 1.67
CA CYS A 6 -8.00 -7.15 2.25
C CYS A 6 -8.48 -7.43 3.69
N PHE A 7 -8.28 -6.46 4.58
CA PHE A 7 -8.75 -6.52 5.97
C PHE A 7 -9.63 -5.31 6.35
N VAL A 8 -9.88 -4.41 5.40
CA VAL A 8 -10.86 -3.31 5.47
C VAL A 8 -11.58 -3.19 4.12
N PRO A 9 -12.82 -2.68 4.09
CA PRO A 9 -13.44 -2.27 2.82
C PRO A 9 -12.67 -1.08 2.23
N GLY A 10 -12.64 -0.97 0.90
CA GLY A 10 -11.88 0.05 0.18
C GLY A 10 -10.43 -0.32 -0.11
N TYR A 11 -9.99 -1.51 0.30
CA TYR A 11 -8.62 -1.95 0.04
C TYR A 11 -8.44 -2.41 -1.40
N LEU A 12 -7.61 -1.66 -2.14
CA LEU A 12 -7.20 -1.93 -3.51
C LEU A 12 -5.71 -2.25 -3.61
N LEU A 13 -5.37 -3.03 -4.64
CA LEU A 13 -4.03 -3.06 -5.22
C LEU A 13 -3.99 -2.27 -6.53
N VAL A 14 -2.98 -1.42 -6.66
CA VAL A 14 -2.56 -0.86 -7.95
C VAL A 14 -1.37 -1.69 -8.44
N VAL A 15 -1.50 -2.24 -9.64
CA VAL A 15 -0.55 -3.23 -10.18
C VAL A 15 -0.19 -2.80 -11.60
N PRO A 16 1.11 -2.61 -11.93
CA PRO A 16 1.52 -2.29 -13.28
C PRO A 16 1.30 -3.49 -14.19
N ARG A 17 0.99 -3.21 -15.45
CA ARG A 17 0.90 -4.21 -16.53
C ARG A 17 2.25 -4.90 -16.81
N PRO A 18 3.37 -4.16 -17.00
CA PRO A 18 4.66 -4.81 -17.18
C PRO A 18 5.11 -5.52 -15.91
N HIS A 19 5.79 -6.65 -16.08
CA HIS A 19 6.45 -7.33 -14.97
C HIS A 19 7.64 -6.50 -14.49
N ALA A 20 7.56 -6.03 -13.24
CA ALA A 20 8.62 -5.33 -12.51
C ALA A 20 8.56 -5.79 -11.05
N LEU A 21 9.68 -5.78 -10.34
CA LEU A 21 9.71 -6.22 -8.93
C LEU A 21 9.25 -5.12 -7.96
N SER A 22 9.29 -3.86 -8.39
CA SER A 22 8.90 -2.68 -7.64
C SER A 22 8.48 -1.56 -8.57
N PHE A 23 7.77 -0.55 -8.06
CA PHE A 23 7.43 0.63 -8.86
C PHE A 23 8.70 1.38 -9.30
N GLY A 24 9.74 1.46 -8.46
CA GLY A 24 11.01 2.09 -8.82
C GLY A 24 11.71 1.49 -10.06
N GLN A 25 11.34 0.28 -10.49
CA GLN A 25 11.86 -0.34 -11.72
C GLN A 25 11.03 -0.02 -12.97
N LEU A 26 9.94 0.73 -12.84
CA LEU A 26 9.07 1.08 -13.96
C LEU A 26 9.62 2.29 -14.73
N PRO A 27 9.33 2.40 -16.05
CA PRO A 27 9.65 3.61 -16.81
C PRO A 27 8.94 4.84 -16.24
N ALA A 28 9.56 6.02 -16.34
CA ALA A 28 9.03 7.28 -15.79
C ALA A 28 7.57 7.57 -16.21
N GLY A 29 7.21 7.39 -17.48
CA GLY A 29 5.83 7.60 -17.94
C GLY A 29 4.81 6.64 -17.29
N VAL A 30 5.23 5.42 -16.92
CA VAL A 30 4.38 4.46 -16.19
C VAL A 30 4.27 4.86 -14.72
N LEU A 31 5.33 5.43 -14.14
CA LEU A 31 5.32 5.98 -12.78
C LEU A 31 4.39 7.20 -12.67
N GLU A 32 4.40 8.09 -13.66
CA GLU A 32 3.48 9.23 -13.74
C GLU A 32 2.02 8.78 -13.88
N GLU A 33 1.73 7.85 -14.80
CA GLU A 33 0.40 7.25 -14.96
C GLU A 33 -0.07 6.60 -13.64
N SER A 34 0.83 5.87 -13.00
CA SER A 34 0.56 5.21 -11.73
C SER A 34 0.26 6.19 -10.60
N GLN A 35 1.04 7.27 -10.49
CA GLN A 35 0.82 8.31 -9.49
C GLN A 35 -0.54 8.96 -9.69
N ALA A 36 -0.88 9.35 -10.93
CA ALA A 36 -2.18 9.93 -11.23
C ALA A 36 -3.34 8.98 -10.87
N LEU A 37 -3.19 7.69 -11.16
CA LEU A 37 -4.17 6.66 -10.78
C LEU A 37 -4.30 6.51 -9.27
N ILE A 38 -3.18 6.45 -8.55
CA ILE A 38 -3.14 6.33 -7.09
C ILE A 38 -3.82 7.53 -6.43
N GLU A 39 -3.51 8.76 -6.87
CA GLU A 39 -4.13 9.97 -6.34
C GLU A 39 -5.65 10.02 -6.63
N GLY A 40 -6.05 9.67 -7.85
CA GLY A 40 -7.48 9.61 -8.21
C GLY A 40 -8.24 8.56 -7.38
N LEU A 41 -7.66 7.38 -7.18
CA LEU A 41 -8.24 6.33 -6.35
C LEU A 41 -8.26 6.73 -4.87
N ALA A 42 -7.22 7.40 -4.36
CA ALA A 42 -7.17 7.87 -2.99
C ALA A 42 -8.26 8.91 -2.72
N ALA A 43 -8.40 9.92 -3.58
CA ALA A 43 -9.48 10.90 -3.48
C ALA A 43 -10.86 10.23 -3.52
N ARG A 44 -11.03 9.24 -4.41
CA ARG A 44 -12.29 8.49 -4.53
C ARG A 44 -12.60 7.68 -3.27
N LEU A 45 -11.61 6.96 -2.74
CA LEU A 45 -11.75 6.17 -1.52
C LEU A 45 -12.08 7.06 -0.32
N GLN A 46 -11.40 8.20 -0.19
CA GLN A 46 -11.68 9.16 0.88
C GLN A 46 -13.13 9.66 0.82
N ALA A 47 -13.63 9.99 -0.37
CA ALA A 47 -15.01 10.44 -0.55
C ALA A 47 -16.06 9.35 -0.26
N VAL A 48 -15.73 8.07 -0.44
CA VAL A 48 -16.65 6.94 -0.19
C VAL A 48 -16.68 6.52 1.28
N TYR A 49 -15.50 6.46 1.89
CA TYR A 49 -15.33 5.88 3.22
C TYR A 49 -15.21 6.94 4.33
N ASP A 50 -15.20 8.23 3.99
CA ASP A 50 -15.02 9.36 4.89
C ASP A 50 -13.81 9.19 5.82
N LEU A 51 -12.72 8.69 5.24
CA LEU A 51 -11.49 8.35 5.96
C LEU A 51 -10.27 8.72 5.14
N PRO A 52 -9.16 9.11 5.80
CA PRO A 52 -7.91 9.32 5.10
C PRO A 52 -7.42 8.02 4.47
N VAL A 53 -6.62 8.14 3.41
CA VAL A 53 -6.13 6.99 2.63
C VAL A 53 -4.63 6.85 2.80
N LEU A 54 -4.23 5.67 3.25
CA LEU A 54 -2.85 5.21 3.33
C LEU A 54 -2.52 4.40 2.08
N ALA A 55 -1.31 4.55 1.55
CA ALA A 55 -0.80 3.65 0.52
C ALA A 55 0.63 3.21 0.83
N PHE A 56 1.01 2.00 0.42
CA PHE A 56 2.37 1.53 0.61
C PHE A 56 2.76 0.42 -0.36
N GLU A 57 4.07 0.29 -0.59
CA GLU A 57 4.68 -0.84 -1.27
C GLU A 57 5.91 -1.32 -0.48
N TYR A 58 6.21 -2.62 -0.62
CA TYR A 58 7.53 -3.16 -0.33
C TYR A 58 8.23 -3.45 -1.67
N GLY A 59 9.07 -2.53 -2.13
CA GLY A 59 9.77 -2.63 -3.40
C GLY A 59 10.97 -3.56 -3.28
N LEU A 60 11.06 -4.54 -4.18
CA LEU A 60 12.20 -5.45 -4.26
C LEU A 60 13.15 -5.03 -5.39
N ALA A 61 14.45 -5.16 -5.14
CA ALA A 61 15.48 -5.03 -6.17
C ALA A 61 15.91 -6.38 -6.78
N ALA A 62 15.61 -7.50 -6.11
CA ALA A 62 16.00 -8.84 -6.58
C ALA A 62 14.92 -9.90 -6.32
N THR A 63 14.99 -10.99 -7.09
CA THR A 63 14.09 -12.15 -7.00
C THR A 63 14.51 -13.15 -5.91
N GLY A 64 13.65 -14.13 -5.65
CA GLY A 64 13.78 -15.12 -4.58
C GLY A 64 13.59 -14.60 -3.16
N ILE A 65 13.34 -13.30 -2.94
CA ILE A 65 13.28 -12.68 -1.60
C ILE A 65 11.92 -12.91 -0.94
N ARG A 66 10.82 -12.78 -1.69
CA ARG A 66 9.44 -12.92 -1.18
C ARG A 66 8.61 -13.80 -2.09
N ARG A 67 7.42 -14.21 -1.61
CA ARG A 67 6.51 -15.08 -2.39
C ARG A 67 5.86 -14.37 -3.57
N ILE A 68 5.61 -13.07 -3.44
CA ILE A 68 5.05 -12.23 -4.50
C ILE A 68 6.18 -11.35 -4.99
N GLU A 69 6.57 -11.54 -6.25
CA GLU A 69 7.70 -10.88 -6.90
C GLU A 69 7.22 -10.06 -8.09
N HIS A 70 6.16 -9.29 -7.87
CA HIS A 70 5.62 -8.34 -8.82
C HIS A 70 5.22 -7.08 -8.07
N ALA A 71 5.53 -5.92 -8.64
CA ALA A 71 5.26 -4.61 -8.11
C ALA A 71 3.78 -4.46 -7.79
N HIS A 72 3.46 -3.99 -6.59
CA HIS A 72 2.07 -3.74 -6.22
C HIS A 72 1.99 -2.73 -5.09
N TRP A 73 1.16 -1.72 -5.32
CA TRP A 73 0.84 -0.70 -4.35
C TRP A 73 -0.43 -1.06 -3.62
N HIS A 74 -0.32 -1.19 -2.30
CA HIS A 74 -1.47 -1.29 -1.40
C HIS A 74 -2.06 0.10 -1.23
N LEU A 75 -3.39 0.21 -1.33
CA LEU A 75 -4.12 1.47 -1.13
C LEU A 75 -5.38 1.15 -0.33
N LEU A 76 -5.57 1.81 0.81
CA LEU A 76 -6.70 1.53 1.69
C LEU A 76 -7.08 2.76 2.54
N PRO A 77 -8.38 2.96 2.84
CA PRO A 77 -8.79 3.91 3.87
C PRO A 77 -8.26 3.44 5.23
N SER A 78 -7.47 4.26 5.93
CA SER A 78 -6.89 3.92 7.23
C SER A 78 -6.32 5.14 7.95
N THR A 79 -6.49 5.17 9.28
CA THR A 79 -5.85 6.14 10.18
C THR A 79 -4.54 5.62 10.78
N ALA A 80 -4.04 4.45 10.34
CA ALA A 80 -2.81 3.87 10.84
C ALA A 80 -1.59 4.75 10.51
N ASP A 81 -0.83 5.17 11.53
CA ASP A 81 0.43 5.89 11.36
C ASP A 81 1.58 4.92 11.05
N LEU A 82 1.62 4.45 9.81
CA LEU A 82 2.66 3.52 9.35
C LEU A 82 4.04 4.20 9.30
N THR A 83 4.10 5.50 8.98
CA THR A 83 5.36 6.23 8.90
C THR A 83 5.99 6.43 10.27
N GLY A 84 5.22 6.85 11.29
CA GLY A 84 5.71 6.93 12.66
C GLY A 84 6.23 5.58 13.16
N TRP A 85 5.53 4.49 12.86
CA TRP A 85 6.00 3.14 13.18
C TRP A 85 7.29 2.75 12.44
N LEU A 86 7.47 3.16 11.20
CA LEU A 86 8.68 2.87 10.42
C LEU A 86 9.87 3.75 10.84
N ASP A 87 9.63 5.01 11.18
CA ASP A 87 10.66 5.97 11.63
C ASP A 87 11.34 5.50 12.93
N GLU A 88 10.66 4.70 13.77
CA GLU A 88 11.26 4.04 14.95
C GLU A 88 12.25 2.92 14.57
N GLN A 89 12.29 2.50 13.31
CA GLN A 89 12.96 1.28 12.88
C GLN A 89 13.96 1.47 11.76
N LEU A 90 13.74 2.44 10.89
CA LEU A 90 14.47 2.68 9.65
C LEU A 90 14.61 4.18 9.42
N ASP A 91 15.70 4.57 8.78
CA ASP A 91 15.86 5.93 8.29
C ASP A 91 15.03 6.13 7.02
N GLY A 92 14.13 7.11 7.07
CA GLY A 92 13.22 7.46 5.98
C GLY A 92 13.45 8.86 5.43
N GLU A 93 13.39 9.00 4.12
CA GLU A 93 13.43 10.28 3.41
C GLU A 93 12.09 10.55 2.70
N GLU A 94 11.73 11.83 2.55
CA GLU A 94 10.58 12.23 1.75
C GLU A 94 11.00 12.40 0.29
N ILE A 95 10.15 11.96 -0.64
CA ILE A 95 10.34 12.13 -2.08
C ILE A 95 9.17 12.90 -2.69
N GLY A 96 9.43 13.60 -3.80
CA GLY A 96 8.43 14.46 -4.44
C GLY A 96 7.44 13.71 -5.33
N ALA A 97 7.87 12.62 -5.97
CA ALA A 97 7.05 11.84 -6.88
C ALA A 97 7.43 10.35 -6.90
N LEU A 98 6.54 9.49 -7.39
CA LEU A 98 6.86 8.08 -7.62
C LEU A 98 8.02 7.88 -8.61
N ALA A 99 8.25 8.86 -9.49
CA ALA A 99 9.39 8.90 -10.40
C ALA A 99 10.75 8.92 -9.67
N ASP A 100 10.77 9.35 -8.40
CA ASP A 100 11.97 9.42 -7.56
C ASP A 100 12.21 8.13 -6.76
N LEU A 101 11.36 7.10 -6.94
CA LEU A 101 11.55 5.81 -6.26
C LEU A 101 12.86 5.14 -6.71
N PRO A 102 13.60 4.51 -5.77
CA PRO A 102 14.87 3.88 -6.10
C PRO A 102 14.67 2.62 -6.95
N ALA A 103 15.44 2.50 -8.04
CA ALA A 103 15.42 1.35 -8.94
C ALA A 103 16.46 0.28 -8.57
N ASP A 104 17.51 0.66 -7.84
CA ASP A 104 18.74 -0.12 -7.61
C ASP A 104 18.80 -0.79 -6.21
N ARG A 105 17.80 -0.57 -5.36
CA ARG A 105 17.73 -1.10 -4.00
C ARG A 105 16.30 -1.46 -3.59
N SER A 106 16.17 -2.37 -2.63
CA SER A 106 14.88 -2.67 -2.03
C SER A 106 14.50 -1.56 -1.06
N TYR A 107 13.22 -1.26 -0.99
CA TYR A 107 12.70 -0.14 -0.21
C TYR A 107 11.32 -0.43 0.35
N ILE A 108 10.91 0.35 1.34
CA ILE A 108 9.51 0.51 1.70
C ILE A 108 9.10 1.93 1.31
N ALA A 109 8.06 2.08 0.50
CA ALA A 109 7.49 3.38 0.18
C ALA A 109 6.11 3.49 0.83
N VAL A 110 5.83 4.64 1.45
CA VAL A 110 4.55 4.93 2.10
C VAL A 110 4.05 6.29 1.63
N ARG A 111 2.87 6.32 1.00
CA ARG A 111 2.09 7.53 0.84
C ARG A 111 1.25 7.72 2.10
N THR A 112 1.56 8.77 2.85
CA THR A 112 0.85 9.16 4.06
C THR A 112 -0.59 9.59 3.77
N GLN A 113 -1.36 9.72 4.84
CA GLN A 113 -2.70 10.29 4.82
C GLN A 113 -2.73 11.74 4.30
N GLN A 114 -1.62 12.46 4.38
CA GLN A 114 -1.42 13.82 3.88
C GLN A 114 -0.86 13.86 2.45
N ALA A 115 -0.83 12.71 1.75
CA ALA A 115 -0.32 12.54 0.39
C ALA A 115 1.20 12.71 0.21
N ALA A 116 1.96 13.02 1.26
CA ALA A 116 3.43 12.96 1.22
C ALA A 116 3.91 11.52 1.07
N VAL A 117 5.00 11.31 0.32
CA VAL A 117 5.59 9.98 0.11
C VAL A 117 6.93 9.87 0.83
N ARG A 118 7.04 8.91 1.76
CA ARG A 118 8.29 8.57 2.46
C ARG A 118 8.86 7.25 1.95
N VAL A 119 10.17 7.17 1.81
CA VAL A 119 10.92 5.98 1.37
C VAL A 119 11.93 5.59 2.44
N TYR A 120 11.97 4.30 2.77
CA TYR A 120 12.88 3.71 3.75
C TYR A 120 13.77 2.69 3.05
N ASP A 121 15.08 2.78 3.28
CA ASP A 121 16.03 1.81 2.73
C ASP A 121 15.93 0.47 3.46
N VAL A 122 15.91 -0.62 2.70
CA VAL A 122 15.81 -2.00 3.21
C VAL A 122 17.06 -2.81 2.85
N GLY A 123 17.86 -2.36 1.89
CA GLY A 123 19.07 -3.05 1.43
C GLY A 123 19.12 -3.30 -0.07
N ARG A 124 20.33 -3.54 -0.59
CA ARG A 124 20.61 -3.63 -2.04
C ARG A 124 20.59 -5.06 -2.58
N ASP A 125 20.89 -6.05 -1.76
CA ASP A 125 20.95 -7.46 -2.17
C ASP A 125 20.09 -8.36 -1.28
N ALA A 126 19.81 -9.57 -1.77
CA ALA A 126 18.93 -10.52 -1.09
C ALA A 126 19.50 -10.94 0.29
N ASP A 127 20.81 -10.93 0.46
CA ASP A 127 21.46 -11.30 1.71
C ASP A 127 21.30 -10.20 2.74
N GLN A 128 21.52 -8.94 2.38
CA GLN A 128 21.22 -7.78 3.22
C GLN A 128 19.75 -7.74 3.62
N VAL A 129 18.84 -7.98 2.69
CA VAL A 129 17.39 -7.99 2.99
C VAL A 129 17.04 -9.16 3.92
N ARG A 130 17.67 -10.34 3.76
CA ARG A 130 17.44 -11.51 4.63
C ARG A 130 18.10 -11.37 6.01
N GLN A 131 19.29 -10.77 6.06
CA GLN A 131 20.08 -10.53 7.27
C GLN A 131 19.58 -9.31 8.05
N SER A 132 18.83 -8.41 7.41
CA SER A 132 18.00 -7.46 8.13
C SER A 132 16.98 -8.28 8.93
N HIS A 133 17.28 -8.53 10.21
CA HIS A 133 16.46 -9.35 11.13
C HIS A 133 15.04 -8.78 11.35
N ARG A 134 14.69 -7.68 10.66
CA ARG A 134 13.39 -7.03 10.65
C ARG A 134 12.60 -7.53 9.42
N ARG A 135 11.99 -8.72 9.53
CA ARG A 135 10.97 -9.17 8.55
C ARG A 135 9.73 -8.27 8.65
N ILE A 136 9.81 -7.08 8.07
CA ILE A 136 8.70 -6.11 8.08
C ILE A 136 7.57 -6.68 7.23
N ARG A 137 6.42 -6.88 7.88
CA ARG A 137 5.17 -7.32 7.29
C ARG A 137 4.21 -6.14 7.29
N LEU A 138 4.31 -5.26 6.29
CA LEU A 138 3.56 -4.00 6.23
C LEU A 138 2.06 -4.18 6.48
N ARG A 139 1.44 -5.18 5.84
CA ARG A 139 0.02 -5.51 6.07
C ARG A 139 -0.31 -5.81 7.53
N ARG A 140 0.56 -6.55 8.23
CA ARG A 140 0.39 -6.85 9.66
C ARG A 140 0.59 -5.60 10.51
N ALA A 141 1.59 -4.78 10.19
CA ALA A 141 1.86 -3.53 10.90
C ALA A 141 0.65 -2.58 10.77
N VAL A 142 0.16 -2.33 9.55
CA VAL A 142 -1.00 -1.48 9.31
C VAL A 142 -2.25 -2.02 10.01
N ALA A 143 -2.51 -3.33 9.94
CA ALA A 143 -3.64 -3.92 10.65
C ALA A 143 -3.55 -3.76 12.18
N ALA A 144 -2.36 -3.89 12.77
CA ALA A 144 -2.17 -3.69 14.21
C ALA A 144 -2.30 -2.22 14.64
N LEU A 145 -2.04 -1.29 13.73
CA LEU A 145 -2.15 0.16 13.96
C LEU A 145 -3.56 0.71 13.66
N ASP A 146 -4.40 -0.04 12.94
CA ASP A 146 -5.75 0.38 12.59
C ASP A 146 -6.78 -0.14 13.62
N PRO A 147 -7.43 0.74 14.40
CA PRO A 147 -8.32 0.33 15.47
C PRO A 147 -9.59 -0.40 15.00
N ARG A 148 -9.88 -0.39 13.69
CA ARG A 148 -11.03 -1.08 13.10
C ARG A 148 -10.72 -2.54 12.77
N VAL A 149 -9.46 -2.94 12.85
CA VAL A 149 -9.01 -4.28 12.46
C VAL A 149 -8.75 -5.10 13.72
N HIS A 150 -9.49 -6.20 13.89
CA HIS A 150 -9.28 -7.13 15.00
C HIS A 150 -8.04 -7.99 14.78
N ASP A 151 -7.44 -8.46 15.87
CA ASP A 151 -6.28 -9.34 15.85
C ASP A 151 -6.51 -10.57 14.94
N GLY A 152 -5.55 -10.82 14.05
CA GLY A 152 -5.58 -11.95 13.11
C GLY A 152 -6.32 -11.70 11.80
N ALA A 153 -7.20 -10.70 11.71
CA ALA A 153 -8.00 -10.44 10.50
C ALA A 153 -7.16 -10.07 9.24
N TRP A 154 -5.87 -9.74 9.43
CA TRP A 154 -4.92 -9.50 8.35
C TRP A 154 -4.39 -10.78 7.69
N ASP A 155 -4.48 -11.93 8.37
CA ASP A 155 -3.96 -13.19 7.84
C ASP A 155 -4.89 -13.74 6.75
N TRP A 156 -4.48 -13.54 5.52
CA TRP A 156 -5.23 -13.93 4.34
C TRP A 156 -5.32 -15.45 4.14
N SER A 157 -4.41 -16.21 4.77
CA SER A 157 -4.43 -17.67 4.70
C SER A 157 -5.60 -18.25 5.51
N GLU A 158 -6.01 -17.54 6.56
CA GLU A 158 -7.15 -17.88 7.42
C GLU A 158 -8.42 -17.10 7.01
N HIS A 159 -8.27 -15.87 6.51
CA HIS A 159 -9.37 -14.97 6.19
C HIS A 159 -9.33 -14.49 4.73
N ARG A 160 -10.18 -15.08 3.88
CA ARG A 160 -10.30 -14.69 2.46
C ARG A 160 -11.05 -13.37 2.22
N CYS A 161 -11.77 -12.88 3.23
CA CYS A 161 -12.45 -11.57 3.24
C CYS A 161 -13.34 -11.25 2.02
N ALA A 162 -14.00 -12.26 1.42
CA ALA A 162 -14.81 -12.10 0.22
C ALA A 162 -15.91 -11.01 0.34
N LYS A 163 -16.48 -10.84 1.54
CA LYS A 163 -17.46 -9.77 1.81
C LYS A 163 -16.86 -8.37 1.68
N LEU A 164 -15.61 -8.18 2.10
CA LEU A 164 -14.91 -6.88 1.98
C LEU A 164 -14.56 -6.57 0.53
N ILE A 165 -14.19 -7.59 -0.24
CA ILE A 165 -13.96 -7.47 -1.69
C ILE A 165 -15.25 -7.01 -2.37
N ALA A 166 -16.38 -7.69 -2.09
CA ALA A 166 -17.68 -7.35 -2.67
C ALA A 166 -18.13 -5.93 -2.27
N ALA A 167 -18.03 -5.57 -0.99
CA ALA A 167 -18.34 -4.23 -0.50
C ALA A 167 -17.52 -3.17 -1.26
N THR A 168 -16.20 -3.39 -1.40
CA THR A 168 -15.33 -2.46 -2.13
C THR A 168 -15.78 -2.25 -3.58
N VAL A 169 -16.20 -3.30 -4.28
CA VAL A 169 -16.73 -3.19 -5.65
C VAL A 169 -18.02 -2.38 -5.66
N THR A 170 -18.97 -2.69 -4.79
CA THR A 170 -20.28 -2.01 -4.71
C THR A 170 -20.11 -0.54 -4.36
N ASP A 171 -19.31 -0.22 -3.35
CA ASP A 171 -19.15 1.13 -2.83
C ASP A 171 -18.46 2.05 -3.84
N LEU A 172 -17.50 1.51 -4.61
CA LEU A 172 -16.80 2.27 -5.65
C LEU A 172 -17.63 2.47 -6.93
N GLN A 173 -18.64 1.63 -7.18
CA GLN A 173 -19.59 1.78 -8.29
C GLN A 173 -20.64 2.87 -8.05
N ALA A 174 -21.01 3.14 -6.79
CA ALA A 174 -21.97 4.19 -6.46
C ALA A 174 -21.39 5.57 -6.77
N PRO A 175 -22.11 6.54 -7.37
CA PRO A 175 -21.59 7.90 -7.54
C PRO A 175 -21.12 8.48 -6.18
N PRO A 176 -20.07 9.34 -6.14
CA PRO A 176 -19.63 9.97 -4.90
C PRO A 176 -20.83 10.59 -4.18
N TYR A 177 -20.93 10.28 -2.88
CA TYR A 177 -22.14 10.45 -2.08
C TYR A 177 -22.67 11.89 -2.15
N ALA A 178 -23.81 12.10 -2.81
CA ALA A 178 -24.68 13.24 -2.53
C ALA A 178 -25.38 12.92 -1.21
N GLY A 179 -25.02 13.64 -0.15
CA GLY A 179 -25.41 13.37 1.24
C GLY A 179 -26.78 12.71 1.44
N ARG A 180 -26.76 11.48 1.97
CA ARG A 180 -27.93 10.89 2.61
C ARG A 180 -27.85 11.16 4.12
N PRO A 181 -28.94 11.60 4.78
CA PRO A 181 -28.94 11.76 6.22
C PRO A 181 -28.86 10.39 6.91
N VAL A 182 -28.12 10.34 8.01
CA VAL A 182 -28.04 9.19 8.92
C VAL A 182 -29.38 9.07 9.68
N PRO A 183 -29.94 7.86 9.87
CA PRO A 183 -31.11 7.65 10.73
C PRO A 183 -30.81 7.89 12.22
#